data_AF-A0A9D8FC53-F1
#
_entry.id   AF-A0A9D8FC53-F1
#
_cell.length_a   1.000
_cell.length_b   1.000
_cell.length_c   1.000
_cell.angle_alpha   90.00
_cell.angle_beta   90.00
_cell.angle_gamma   90.00
#
_symmetry.space_group_name_H-M   'P 1'
#
loop_
_entity.id
_entity.type
_entity.pdbx_description
1 polymer ?
#
loop_
_entity_poly.entity_id
_entity_poly.type
_entity_poly.pdbx_seq_one_letter_code
_entity_poly.pdbx_strand_id
1 'polypeptide(L)'
;MTKPQFNNKLTLPCGSLVGNRFLKSAMSEALASKDHAPGRMLERLYATWSEGGAGILVTGNVMIDSSQLGEPGNVAVENETHMDLLKSWAKSGTSKGNHLWVQLNHPGKQSPGFLNPEPMAPSAVPLKLKGFKPPRALEQDEIQDIVYRFGRSAAIVKKAGFTGVQIHGAHGYLVSCITTMTGRTLAFQKIPLISAKYRLNRKMEN
;
A
#
# COMPACT_ATOMS: atom_id res chain seq x y z
N MET A 1 19.76 28.91 10.77
CA MET A 1 19.04 27.65 10.46
C MET A 1 19.85 26.48 11.01
N THR A 2 19.24 25.64 11.85
CA THR A 2 19.87 24.41 12.36
C THR A 2 20.06 23.43 11.21
N LYS A 3 21.27 22.87 11.05
CA LYS A 3 21.51 21.84 10.02
C LYS A 3 20.60 20.63 10.30
N PRO A 4 19.88 20.11 9.30
CA PRO A 4 19.07 18.91 9.49
C PRO A 4 19.97 17.74 9.90
N GLN A 5 19.65 17.13 11.03
CA GLN A 5 20.32 15.90 11.47
C GLN A 5 19.56 14.71 10.91
N PHE A 6 20.17 13.97 9.98
CA PHE A 6 19.52 12.84 9.31
C PHE A 6 19.67 11.51 10.07
N ASN A 7 20.73 11.37 10.88
CA ASN A 7 21.03 10.12 11.58
C ASN A 7 20.46 10.05 13.02
N ASN A 8 19.65 11.02 13.43
CA ASN A 8 19.00 10.98 14.73
C ASN A 8 17.67 10.23 14.65
N LYS A 9 17.25 9.67 15.79
CA LYS A 9 15.96 9.01 15.93
C LYS A 9 14.81 9.99 15.69
N LEU A 10 13.70 9.46 15.18
CA LEU A 10 12.45 10.19 14.96
C LEU A 10 11.29 9.43 15.60
N THR A 11 10.58 10.07 16.52
CA THR A 11 9.32 9.55 17.07
C THR A 11 8.17 10.03 16.19
N LEU A 12 7.40 9.10 15.66
CA LEU A 12 6.20 9.39 14.87
C LEU A 12 5.03 9.79 15.77
N PRO A 13 3.99 10.48 15.26
CA PRO A 13 2.83 10.88 16.06
C PRO A 13 2.10 9.73 16.75
N CYS A 14 2.23 8.51 16.24
CA CYS A 14 1.68 7.30 16.84
C CYS A 14 2.54 6.69 17.96
N GLY A 15 3.69 7.29 18.29
CA GLY A 15 4.63 6.80 19.30
C GLY A 15 5.72 5.87 18.77
N SER A 16 5.61 5.37 17.54
CA SER A 16 6.64 4.52 16.93
C SER A 16 7.96 5.26 16.77
N LEU A 17 9.06 4.59 17.14
CA LEU A 17 10.42 5.12 17.04
C LEU A 17 11.08 4.64 15.75
N VAL A 18 11.64 5.56 14.97
CA VAL A 18 12.41 5.29 13.76
C VAL A 18 13.88 5.59 14.04
N GLY A 19 14.79 4.70 13.60
CA GLY A 19 16.22 4.79 13.92
C GLY A 19 16.94 6.00 13.33
N ASN A 20 16.51 6.47 12.16
CA ASN A 20 17.04 7.63 11.45
C ASN A 20 16.00 8.19 10.47
N ARG A 21 16.35 9.27 9.75
CA ARG A 21 15.45 9.96 8.81
C ARG A 21 15.62 9.52 7.35
N PHE A 22 16.30 8.40 7.12
CA PHE A 22 16.39 7.81 5.79
C PHE A 22 15.18 6.92 5.53
N LEU A 23 14.47 7.20 4.45
CA LEU A 23 13.36 6.41 3.96
C LEU A 23 13.69 5.90 2.57
N LYS A 24 13.68 4.59 2.38
CA LYS A 24 13.67 4.00 1.03
C LYS A 24 12.25 4.11 0.49
N SER A 25 12.10 4.90 -0.58
CA SER A 25 10.82 5.13 -1.23
C SER A 25 10.24 3.84 -1.81
N ALA A 26 8.93 3.84 -2.04
CA ALA A 26 8.26 2.78 -2.78
C ALA A 26 8.91 2.63 -4.17
N MET A 27 9.17 1.39 -4.56
CA MET A 27 9.76 1.03 -5.84
C MET A 27 9.14 -0.28 -6.26
N SER A 28 8.44 -0.28 -7.39
CA SER A 28 7.81 -1.49 -7.93
C SER A 28 8.87 -2.51 -8.30
N GLU A 29 8.70 -3.74 -7.81
CA GLU A 29 9.68 -4.80 -7.94
C GLU A 29 9.34 -5.80 -9.04
N ALA A 30 8.05 -6.01 -9.34
CA ALA A 30 7.57 -7.04 -10.26
C ALA A 30 8.10 -8.47 -9.94
N LEU A 31 8.22 -8.80 -8.66
CA LEU A 31 8.83 -10.05 -8.16
C LEU A 31 7.84 -11.05 -7.54
N ALA A 32 6.54 -10.80 -7.59
CA ALA A 32 5.55 -11.76 -7.12
C ALA A 32 5.46 -12.99 -8.04
N SER A 33 5.01 -14.11 -7.49
CA SER A 33 4.67 -15.30 -8.26
C SER A 33 3.38 -15.11 -9.07
N LYS A 34 3.03 -16.12 -9.88
CA LYS A 34 1.85 -16.09 -10.76
C LYS A 34 0.52 -16.00 -10.02
N ASP A 35 0.49 -16.45 -8.77
CA ASP A 35 -0.63 -16.33 -7.82
C ASP A 35 -0.59 -15.03 -7.00
N HIS A 36 0.27 -14.08 -7.40
CA HIS A 36 0.47 -12.79 -6.73
C HIS A 36 0.98 -12.90 -5.29
N ALA A 37 1.58 -14.04 -4.91
CA ALA A 37 2.20 -14.22 -3.61
C ALA A 37 3.60 -13.57 -3.57
N PRO A 38 4.06 -13.09 -2.40
CA PRO A 38 5.46 -12.77 -2.21
C PRO A 38 6.30 -14.05 -2.14
N GLY A 39 7.62 -13.92 -2.28
CA GLY A 39 8.51 -15.08 -2.18
C GLY A 39 9.96 -14.72 -1.90
N ARG A 40 10.85 -15.71 -2.02
CA ARG A 40 12.27 -15.59 -1.62
C ARG A 40 13.03 -14.44 -2.26
N MET A 41 12.65 -14.02 -3.48
CA MET A 41 13.28 -12.87 -4.13
C MET A 41 12.98 -11.56 -3.39
N LEU A 42 11.73 -11.36 -2.97
CA LEU A 42 11.34 -10.20 -2.16
C LEU A 42 11.96 -10.28 -0.77
N GLU A 43 11.96 -11.45 -0.13
CA GLU A 43 12.63 -11.63 1.17
C GLU A 43 14.11 -11.21 1.12
N ARG A 44 14.85 -11.70 0.13
CA ARG A 44 16.26 -11.36 -0.07
C ARG A 44 16.44 -9.86 -0.31
N LEU A 45 15.64 -9.29 -1.21
CA LEU A 45 15.72 -7.87 -1.55
C LEU A 45 15.50 -6.97 -0.33
N TYR A 46 14.47 -7.27 0.46
CA TYR A 46 14.13 -6.49 1.64
C TYR A 46 15.09 -6.73 2.81
N ALA A 47 15.66 -7.93 2.95
CA ALA A 47 16.77 -8.17 3.87
C ALA A 47 17.98 -7.31 3.51
N THR A 48 18.37 -7.26 2.24
CA THR A 48 19.48 -6.42 1.77
C THR A 48 19.24 -4.93 2.03
N TRP A 49 18.02 -4.42 1.78
CA TRP A 49 17.72 -3.03 2.12
C TRP A 49 17.66 -2.76 3.62
N SER A 50 17.22 -3.73 4.41
CA SER A 50 17.25 -3.65 5.87
C SER A 50 18.70 -3.54 6.37
N GLU A 51 19.61 -4.35 5.80
CA GLU A 51 21.05 -4.29 6.06
C GLU A 51 21.69 -2.94 5.69
N GLY A 52 21.13 -2.23 4.71
CA GLY A 52 21.54 -0.88 4.34
C GLY A 52 21.26 0.20 5.39
N GLY A 53 20.49 -0.10 6.44
CA GLY A 53 20.35 0.76 7.62
C GLY A 53 19.38 1.93 7.48
N ALA A 54 18.53 1.96 6.45
CA ALA A 54 17.45 2.95 6.37
C ALA A 54 16.44 2.76 7.50
N GLY A 55 15.94 3.85 8.10
CA GLY A 55 15.00 3.79 9.22
C GLY A 55 13.61 3.28 8.82
N ILE A 56 13.18 3.56 7.58
CA ILE A 56 11.92 3.06 7.00
C ILE A 56 12.20 2.54 5.60
N LEU A 57 11.71 1.34 5.30
CA LEU A 57 11.58 0.79 3.96
C LEU A 57 10.12 0.80 3.57
N VAL A 58 9.82 1.21 2.33
CA VAL A 58 8.47 1.12 1.78
C VAL A 58 8.46 0.12 0.63
N THR A 59 7.44 -0.75 0.61
CA THR A 59 7.28 -1.72 -0.47
C THR A 59 6.99 -1.06 -1.81
N GLY A 60 7.17 -1.77 -2.92
CA GLY A 60 6.46 -1.43 -4.14
C GLY A 60 4.96 -1.69 -4.00
N ASN A 61 4.26 -1.63 -5.14
CA ASN A 61 2.82 -1.72 -5.15
C ASN A 61 2.32 -3.09 -4.69
N VAL A 62 1.58 -3.10 -3.58
CA VAL A 62 0.81 -4.25 -3.12
C VAL A 62 -0.66 -3.98 -3.41
N MET A 63 -1.25 -4.81 -4.26
CA MET A 63 -2.62 -4.66 -4.71
C MET A 63 -3.61 -5.17 -3.67
N ILE A 64 -4.71 -4.44 -3.52
CA ILE A 64 -5.84 -4.83 -2.67
C ILE A 64 -6.85 -5.72 -3.39
N ASP A 65 -6.67 -5.91 -4.70
CA ASP A 65 -7.53 -6.67 -5.59
C ASP A 65 -6.67 -7.26 -6.72
N SER A 66 -6.64 -8.60 -6.83
CA SER A 66 -5.84 -9.29 -7.84
C SER A 66 -6.40 -9.16 -9.26
N SER A 67 -7.66 -8.76 -9.41
CA SER A 67 -8.25 -8.42 -10.70
C SER A 67 -7.83 -7.03 -11.20
N GLN A 68 -7.29 -6.18 -10.33
CA GLN A 68 -6.88 -4.82 -10.63
C GLN A 68 -5.37 -4.66 -10.41
N LEU A 69 -4.56 -5.18 -11.35
CA LEU A 69 -3.09 -5.13 -11.28
C LEU A 69 -2.52 -3.91 -12.02
N GLY A 70 -1.44 -3.34 -11.50
CA GLY A 70 -0.74 -2.22 -12.15
C GLY A 70 0.36 -2.69 -13.10
N GLU A 71 0.97 -3.83 -12.80
CA GLU A 71 2.06 -4.43 -13.55
C GLU A 71 2.09 -5.96 -13.36
N PRO A 72 2.75 -6.70 -14.25
CA PRO A 72 3.03 -8.11 -14.02
C PRO A 72 3.89 -8.27 -12.76
N GLY A 73 3.63 -9.31 -11.97
CA GLY A 73 4.42 -9.58 -10.77
C GLY A 73 4.15 -8.63 -9.60
N ASN A 74 3.02 -7.91 -9.59
CA ASN A 74 2.52 -7.30 -8.36
C ASN A 74 2.12 -8.36 -7.35
N VAL A 75 2.45 -8.09 -6.08
CA VAL A 75 1.87 -8.84 -4.95
C VAL A 75 0.45 -8.36 -4.74
N ALA A 76 -0.48 -9.28 -4.45
CA ALA A 76 -1.85 -8.95 -4.06
C ALA A 76 -2.17 -9.55 -2.69
N VAL A 77 -2.87 -8.79 -1.85
CA VAL A 77 -3.24 -9.22 -0.48
C VAL A 77 -4.74 -9.01 -0.28
N GLU A 78 -5.52 -10.05 -0.57
CA GLU A 78 -6.99 -10.04 -0.48
C GLU A 78 -7.51 -10.85 0.70
N ASN A 79 -6.72 -11.82 1.15
CA ASN A 79 -7.04 -12.77 2.22
C ASN A 79 -5.73 -13.31 2.84
N GLU A 80 -5.85 -14.25 3.77
CA GLU A 80 -4.72 -14.79 4.54
C GLU A 80 -4.03 -16.00 3.90
N THR A 81 -4.35 -16.37 2.65
CA THR A 81 -3.80 -17.56 1.97
C THR A 81 -2.27 -17.58 1.97
N HIS A 82 -1.62 -16.43 1.81
CA HIS A 82 -0.15 -16.30 1.78
C HIS A 82 0.45 -15.79 3.09
N MET A 83 -0.22 -15.99 4.23
CA MET A 83 0.17 -15.40 5.52
C MET A 83 1.62 -15.75 5.93
N ASP A 84 2.06 -16.99 5.75
CA ASP A 84 3.42 -17.38 6.17
C ASP A 84 4.50 -16.74 5.28
N LEU A 85 4.23 -16.58 3.99
CA LEU A 85 5.11 -15.86 3.07
C LEU A 85 5.14 -14.36 3.40
N LEU A 86 4.00 -13.76 3.74
CA LEU A 86 3.92 -12.37 4.21
C LEU A 86 4.70 -12.16 5.51
N LYS A 87 4.61 -13.09 6.47
CA LYS A 87 5.39 -13.05 7.72
C LYS A 87 6.88 -13.14 7.46
N SER A 88 7.29 -14.06 6.59
CA SER A 88 8.69 -14.24 6.21
C SER A 88 9.25 -12.97 5.55
N TRP A 89 8.47 -12.36 4.64
CA TRP A 89 8.83 -11.11 4.00
C TRP A 89 8.95 -9.95 5.00
N ALA A 90 7.95 -9.79 5.88
CA ALA A 90 7.96 -8.77 6.93
C ALA A 90 9.19 -8.90 7.83
N LYS A 91 9.44 -10.11 8.34
CA LYS A 91 10.59 -10.43 9.19
C LYS A 91 11.92 -10.10 8.52
N SER A 92 12.06 -10.43 7.24
CA SER A 92 13.28 -10.18 6.47
C SER A 92 13.54 -8.68 6.30
N GLY A 93 12.51 -7.91 5.93
CA GLY A 93 12.63 -6.47 5.73
C GLY A 93 12.71 -5.63 7.00
N THR A 94 12.55 -6.24 8.18
CA THR A 94 12.78 -5.58 9.49
C THR A 94 13.99 -6.16 10.24
N SER A 95 14.85 -6.93 9.57
CA SER A 95 15.93 -7.70 10.22
C SER A 95 16.99 -6.84 10.96
N LYS A 96 17.15 -5.57 10.59
CA LYS A 96 18.00 -4.59 11.30
C LYS A 96 17.23 -3.63 12.22
N GLY A 97 15.98 -3.95 12.56
CA GLY A 97 15.16 -3.13 13.46
C GLY A 97 14.62 -1.84 12.84
N ASN A 98 14.71 -1.70 11.52
CA ASN A 98 14.00 -0.67 10.77
C ASN A 98 12.51 -1.01 10.66
N HIS A 99 11.74 -0.03 10.18
CA HIS A 99 10.36 -0.23 9.79
C HIS A 99 10.26 -0.75 8.36
N LEU A 100 9.24 -1.58 8.09
CA LEU A 100 8.83 -1.97 6.75
C LEU A 100 7.34 -1.66 6.57
N TRP A 101 7.05 -0.72 5.69
CA TRP A 101 5.69 -0.27 5.40
C TRP A 101 5.22 -0.79 4.06
N VAL A 102 4.02 -1.35 4.02
CA VAL A 102 3.41 -1.82 2.77
C VAL A 102 2.75 -0.65 2.04
N GLN A 103 3.09 -0.43 0.77
CA GLN A 103 2.36 0.51 -0.08
C GLN A 103 1.14 -0.20 -0.70
N LEU A 104 -0.03 -0.02 -0.08
CA LEU A 104 -1.28 -0.53 -0.63
C LEU A 104 -1.76 0.35 -1.78
N ASN A 105 -2.12 -0.29 -2.90
CA ASN A 105 -2.53 0.39 -4.11
C ASN A 105 -3.77 -0.26 -4.75
N HIS A 106 -4.48 0.57 -5.51
CA HIS A 106 -5.46 0.16 -6.52
C HIS A 106 -5.19 0.99 -7.79
N PRO A 107 -4.85 0.37 -8.92
CA PRO A 107 -4.33 1.07 -10.09
C PRO A 107 -5.40 1.90 -10.81
N GLY A 108 -6.66 1.49 -10.68
CA GLY A 108 -7.79 2.11 -11.35
C GLY A 108 -7.58 2.14 -12.88
N LYS A 109 -7.79 3.29 -13.52
CA LYS A 109 -7.59 3.46 -14.97
C LYS A 109 -6.15 3.28 -15.47
N GLN A 110 -5.16 3.18 -14.57
CA GLN A 110 -3.75 2.95 -14.92
C GLN A 110 -3.36 1.48 -14.87
N SER A 111 -4.34 0.58 -14.96
CA SER A 111 -4.09 -0.84 -15.22
C SER A 111 -3.90 -1.07 -16.73
N PRO A 112 -2.77 -1.66 -17.16
CA PRO A 112 -2.54 -1.99 -18.57
C PRO A 112 -3.63 -2.92 -19.12
N GLY A 113 -4.08 -2.67 -20.35
CA GLY A 113 -5.21 -3.38 -20.94
C GLY A 113 -4.99 -4.87 -21.20
N PHE A 114 -3.73 -5.33 -21.22
CA PHE A 114 -3.39 -6.75 -21.33
C PHE A 114 -3.45 -7.48 -19.97
N LEU A 115 -3.39 -6.74 -18.86
CA LEU A 115 -3.54 -7.27 -17.50
C LEU A 115 -4.99 -7.20 -17.04
N ASN A 116 -5.67 -6.11 -17.40
CA ASN A 116 -7.03 -5.85 -16.97
C ASN A 116 -7.88 -5.38 -18.16
N PRO A 117 -8.79 -6.23 -18.65
CA PRO A 117 -9.67 -5.86 -19.74
C PRO A 117 -10.73 -4.82 -19.32
N GLU A 118 -11.03 -4.72 -18.03
CA GLU A 118 -12.09 -3.88 -17.47
C GLU A 118 -11.58 -3.03 -16.29
N PRO A 119 -10.72 -2.02 -16.56
CA PRO A 119 -10.23 -1.14 -15.51
C PRO A 119 -11.38 -0.34 -14.90
N MET A 120 -11.31 -0.09 -13.60
CA MET A 120 -12.32 0.70 -12.89
C MET A 120 -11.79 2.07 -12.49
N ALA A 121 -12.64 3.10 -12.50
CA ALA A 121 -12.26 4.45 -12.05
C ALA A 121 -13.47 5.22 -11.51
N PRO A 122 -13.29 6.32 -10.78
CA PRO A 122 -14.41 7.12 -10.26
C PRO A 122 -15.32 7.71 -11.35
N SER A 123 -14.82 7.78 -12.59
CA SER A 123 -15.55 8.21 -13.77
C SER A 123 -15.00 7.50 -15.00
N ALA A 124 -15.85 7.30 -16.01
CA ALA A 124 -15.49 6.67 -17.28
C ALA A 124 -14.69 7.62 -18.19
N VAL A 125 -13.57 8.15 -17.68
CA VAL A 125 -12.67 9.05 -18.40
C VAL A 125 -11.39 8.29 -18.78
N PRO A 126 -11.18 7.99 -20.07
CA PRO A 126 -10.02 7.24 -20.53
C PRO A 126 -8.69 7.94 -20.23
N LEU A 127 -7.65 7.13 -20.05
CA LEU A 127 -6.27 7.63 -20.08
C LEU A 127 -5.85 7.83 -21.54
N LYS A 128 -5.31 9.01 -21.88
CA LYS A 128 -4.84 9.32 -23.24
C LYS A 128 -3.45 8.74 -23.50
N LEU A 129 -3.24 7.46 -23.18
CA LEU A 129 -1.99 6.73 -23.38
C LEU A 129 -2.28 5.39 -24.07
N LYS A 130 -1.39 4.97 -24.98
CA LYS A 130 -1.51 3.68 -25.68
C LYS A 130 -1.36 2.52 -24.68
N GLY A 131 -2.08 1.43 -24.93
CA GLY A 131 -2.00 0.22 -24.11
C GLY A 131 -2.94 0.17 -22.90
N PHE A 132 -3.73 1.22 -22.65
CA PHE A 132 -4.74 1.26 -21.59
C PHE A 132 -6.15 1.15 -22.17
N LYS A 133 -7.04 0.45 -21.45
CA LYS A 133 -8.45 0.33 -21.81
C LYS A 133 -9.27 1.47 -21.18
N PRO A 134 -10.35 1.93 -21.83
CA PRO A 134 -11.30 2.85 -21.21
C PRO A 134 -11.84 2.26 -19.90
N PRO A 135 -11.84 3.01 -18.79
CA PRO A 135 -12.33 2.48 -17.54
C PRO A 135 -13.86 2.54 -17.46
N ARG A 136 -14.45 1.60 -16.73
CA ARG A 136 -15.84 1.71 -16.26
C ARG A 136 -15.89 2.67 -15.07
N ALA A 137 -16.97 3.45 -14.98
CA ALA A 137 -17.25 4.26 -13.80
C ALA A 137 -17.68 3.35 -12.64
N LEU A 138 -17.05 3.53 -11.48
CA LEU A 138 -17.40 2.85 -10.24
C LEU A 138 -18.80 3.26 -9.76
N GLU A 139 -19.53 2.27 -9.29
CA GLU A 139 -20.77 2.43 -8.54
C GLU A 139 -20.47 2.75 -7.07
N GLN A 140 -21.50 3.21 -6.35
CA GLN A 140 -21.36 3.69 -4.96
C GLN A 140 -20.96 2.57 -4.00
N ASP A 141 -21.55 1.39 -4.17
CA ASP A 141 -21.25 0.18 -3.39
C ASP A 141 -19.86 -0.36 -3.70
N GLU A 142 -19.42 -0.33 -4.95
CA GLU A 142 -18.04 -0.70 -5.35
C GLU A 142 -16.99 0.20 -4.71
N ILE A 143 -17.29 1.49 -4.58
CA ILE A 143 -16.45 2.42 -3.81
C ILE A 143 -16.32 1.96 -2.35
N GLN A 144 -17.42 1.55 -1.72
CA GLN A 144 -17.38 1.05 -0.33
C GLN A 144 -16.63 -0.27 -0.22
N ASP A 145 -16.80 -1.17 -1.18
CA ASP A 145 -16.06 -2.43 -1.24
C ASP A 145 -14.55 -2.18 -1.35
N ILE A 146 -14.12 -1.25 -2.21
CA ILE A 146 -12.71 -0.87 -2.35
C ILE A 146 -12.15 -0.34 -1.02
N VAL A 147 -12.90 0.51 -0.32
CA VAL A 147 -12.50 0.99 1.02
C VAL A 147 -12.35 -0.17 2.00
N TYR A 148 -13.30 -1.11 2.00
CA TYR A 148 -13.24 -2.29 2.85
C TYR A 148 -12.02 -3.15 2.52
N ARG A 149 -11.69 -3.34 1.23
CA ARG A 149 -10.50 -4.06 0.78
C ARG A 149 -9.21 -3.40 1.26
N PHE A 150 -9.07 -2.08 1.15
CA PHE A 150 -7.93 -1.37 1.76
C PHE A 150 -7.80 -1.67 3.26
N GLY A 151 -8.91 -1.64 4.00
CA GLY A 151 -8.94 -1.98 5.42
C GLY A 151 -8.55 -3.42 5.70
N ARG A 152 -9.09 -4.38 4.92
CA ARG A 152 -8.79 -5.81 5.02
C ARG A 152 -7.31 -6.09 4.75
N SER A 153 -6.76 -5.59 3.64
CA SER A 153 -5.35 -5.76 3.29
C SER A 153 -4.44 -5.15 4.36
N ALA A 154 -4.78 -3.96 4.88
CA ALA A 154 -4.04 -3.32 5.97
C ALA A 154 -4.03 -4.17 7.25
N ALA A 155 -5.17 -4.78 7.61
CA ALA A 155 -5.27 -5.68 8.75
C ALA A 155 -4.42 -6.95 8.56
N ILE A 156 -4.44 -7.54 7.36
CA ILE A 156 -3.66 -8.74 7.03
C ILE A 156 -2.15 -8.46 7.12
N VAL A 157 -1.66 -7.38 6.50
CA VAL A 157 -0.22 -7.07 6.54
C VAL A 157 0.23 -6.68 7.95
N LYS A 158 -0.62 -6.01 8.74
CA LYS A 158 -0.34 -5.80 10.17
C LYS A 158 -0.21 -7.13 10.91
N LYS A 159 -1.12 -8.07 10.70
CA LYS A 159 -1.08 -9.41 11.31
C LYS A 159 0.15 -10.21 10.89
N ALA A 160 0.62 -10.02 9.65
CA ALA A 160 1.86 -10.62 9.15
C ALA A 160 3.14 -10.03 9.78
N GLY A 161 3.05 -8.88 10.46
CA GLY A 161 4.17 -8.26 11.17
C GLY A 161 4.82 -7.09 10.45
N PHE A 162 4.22 -6.58 9.37
CA PHE A 162 4.64 -5.30 8.80
C PHE A 162 4.39 -4.16 9.80
N THR A 163 5.30 -3.19 9.86
CA THR A 163 5.27 -2.17 10.93
C THR A 163 4.46 -0.93 10.56
N GLY A 164 3.93 -0.87 9.34
CA GLY A 164 3.07 0.20 8.88
C GLY A 164 2.50 -0.03 7.49
N VAL A 165 1.64 0.89 7.08
CA VAL A 165 1.00 0.91 5.75
C VAL A 165 1.07 2.33 5.21
N GLN A 166 1.37 2.43 3.93
CA GLN A 166 1.23 3.65 3.14
C GLN A 166 0.11 3.42 2.11
N ILE A 167 -0.88 4.32 2.06
CA ILE A 167 -1.91 4.29 1.02
C ILE A 167 -1.39 5.05 -0.20
N HIS A 168 -1.35 4.43 -1.38
CA HIS A 168 -0.90 5.10 -2.58
C HIS A 168 -1.95 6.10 -3.10
N GLY A 169 -1.84 7.36 -2.67
CA GLY A 169 -2.75 8.46 -3.03
C GLY A 169 -2.25 9.41 -4.13
N ALA A 170 -1.26 9.00 -4.93
CA ALA A 170 -0.54 9.87 -5.87
C ALA A 170 -0.49 9.27 -7.28
N HIS A 171 0.18 9.97 -8.20
CA HIS A 171 0.44 9.54 -9.57
C HIS A 171 -0.79 9.20 -10.41
N GLY A 172 -1.98 9.67 -10.04
CA GLY A 172 -3.22 9.43 -10.78
C GLY A 172 -3.80 8.02 -10.64
N TYR A 173 -3.35 7.24 -9.64
CA TYR A 173 -4.01 5.99 -9.24
C TYR A 173 -5.40 6.26 -8.63
N LEU A 174 -6.14 5.22 -8.26
CA LEU A 174 -7.56 5.34 -7.91
C LEU A 174 -7.81 6.40 -6.81
N VAL A 175 -7.06 6.34 -5.71
CA VAL A 175 -7.19 7.28 -4.59
C VAL A 175 -6.89 8.72 -5.02
N SER A 176 -5.90 8.92 -5.89
CA SER A 176 -5.56 10.24 -6.44
C SER A 176 -6.69 10.81 -7.31
N CYS A 177 -7.33 9.96 -8.13
CA CYS A 177 -8.47 10.34 -8.96
C CYS A 177 -9.70 10.74 -8.14
N ILE A 178 -9.89 10.14 -6.95
CA ILE A 178 -10.98 10.50 -6.03
C ILE A 178 -10.75 11.91 -5.46
N THR A 179 -9.52 12.23 -5.08
CA THR A 179 -9.19 13.52 -4.43
C THR A 179 -9.22 14.72 -5.37
N THR A 180 -9.12 14.51 -6.68
CA THR A 180 -9.14 15.58 -7.70
C THR A 180 -10.53 15.86 -8.26
N MET A 181 -11.57 15.11 -7.85
CA MET A 181 -12.95 15.35 -8.26
C MET A 181 -13.66 16.36 -7.35
N THR A 182 -14.21 17.42 -7.95
CA THR A 182 -14.98 18.49 -7.31
C THR A 182 -16.49 18.21 -7.18
N GLY A 183 -17.00 17.03 -7.56
CA GLY A 183 -18.46 16.80 -7.65
C GLY A 183 -19.04 15.47 -7.14
N ARG A 184 -18.23 14.45 -6.81
CA ARG A 184 -18.70 13.14 -6.28
C ARG A 184 -18.08 12.76 -4.92
N THR A 185 -17.57 13.75 -4.21
CA THR A 185 -16.62 13.63 -3.09
C THR A 185 -17.27 13.22 -1.75
N LEU A 186 -18.60 13.11 -1.68
CA LEU A 186 -19.33 12.98 -0.41
C LEU A 186 -19.16 11.60 0.28
N ALA A 187 -18.88 10.52 -0.47
CA ALA A 187 -18.68 9.20 0.11
C ALA A 187 -17.29 9.03 0.75
N PHE A 188 -16.24 9.61 0.17
CA PHE A 188 -14.87 9.50 0.70
C PHE A 188 -14.54 10.53 1.79
N GLN A 189 -15.15 11.72 1.77
CA GLN A 189 -14.92 12.75 2.80
C GLN A 189 -15.49 12.38 4.18
N LYS A 190 -16.45 11.46 4.25
CA LYS A 190 -17.03 10.98 5.51
C LYS A 190 -16.31 9.78 6.12
N ILE A 191 -15.30 9.25 5.42
CA ILE A 191 -14.52 8.12 5.89
C ILE A 191 -13.30 8.69 6.61
N PRO A 192 -13.08 8.38 7.91
CA PRO A 192 -11.82 8.69 8.55
C PRO A 192 -10.74 7.87 7.85
N LEU A 193 -10.11 8.47 6.84
CA LEU A 193 -8.83 8.03 6.30
C LEU A 193 -7.95 7.73 7.50
N ILE A 194 -7.35 6.54 7.50
CA ILE A 194 -6.52 5.96 8.56
C ILE A 194 -5.36 6.92 8.85
N SER A 195 -5.67 7.94 9.63
CA SER A 195 -4.80 8.95 10.20
C SER A 195 -4.68 8.56 11.65
N ALA A 196 -3.58 7.88 11.97
CA ALA A 196 -2.83 7.95 13.23
C ALA A 196 -3.63 8.24 14.53
N LYS A 197 -4.80 7.63 14.72
CA LYS A 197 -5.56 7.67 15.97
C LYS A 197 -6.40 6.41 16.15
N TYR A 198 -5.74 5.26 16.08
CA TYR A 198 -6.23 4.09 16.79
C TYR A 198 -6.05 4.32 18.30
N ARG A 199 -7.00 5.08 18.85
CA ARG A 199 -7.25 5.27 20.28
C ARG A 199 -7.88 3.98 20.83
N LEU A 200 -7.17 2.86 20.71
CA LEU A 200 -7.50 1.57 21.30
C LEU A 200 -6.55 1.34 22.49
N ASN A 201 -6.69 2.22 23.47
CA ASN A 201 -6.21 2.08 24.83
C ASN A 201 -7.22 2.80 25.72
N ARG A 202 -8.33 2.12 26.04
CA ARG A 202 -9.11 2.23 27.28
C ARG A 202 -10.44 1.50 27.16
N LYS A 203 -10.73 0.71 28.20
CA LYS A 203 -11.98 0.01 28.54
C LYS A 203 -12.15 -1.41 27.99
N MET A 204 -11.30 -2.30 28.47
CA MET A 204 -11.65 -3.67 28.86
C MET A 204 -10.81 -4.02 30.10
N GLU A 205 -10.95 -3.22 31.16
CA GLU A 205 -10.61 -3.58 32.54
C GLU A 205 -11.71 -2.95 33.41
N ASN A 206 -12.21 -3.78 34.33
CA ASN A 206 -13.47 -3.74 35.09
C ASN A 206 -14.66 -4.39 34.37
#